data_AF-A0A927GAM5-F1
#
_entry.id   AF-A0A927GAM5-F1
#
_cell.length_a   1.000
_cell.length_b   1.000
_cell.length_c   1.000
_cell.angle_alpha   90.00
_cell.angle_beta   90.00
_cell.angle_gamma   90.00
#
_symmetry.space_group_name_H-M   'P 1'
#
loop_
_entity.id
_entity.type
_entity.pdbx_description
1 polymer ?
#
loop_
_entity_poly.entity_id
_entity_poly.type
_entity_poly.pdbx_seq_one_letter_code
_entity_poly.pdbx_strand_id
1 'polypeptide(L)'
;MHRFSVIYLLRKQYHHIDCETHSEADIILEQLSAQEEHKPIGIYDAKTELFYWEPVRQHQYDKATIERQGKIATHIIQIAQSLRSRDEMTPTQTSSIAQLLET
;
A
#
# COMPACT_ATOMS: atom_id res chain seq x y z
N MET A 1 -11.32 8.95 6.16
CA MET A 1 -9.88 9.02 5.84
C MET A 1 -9.34 7.61 5.97
N HIS A 2 -8.83 7.03 4.90
CA HIS A 2 -8.36 5.64 4.92
C HIS A 2 -7.08 5.55 5.75
N ARG A 3 -7.10 4.74 6.81
CA ARG A 3 -5.98 4.68 7.75
C ARG A 3 -4.83 3.85 7.19
N PHE A 4 -5.15 2.76 6.52
CA PHE A 4 -4.17 1.81 6.03
C PHE A 4 -4.00 1.96 4.53
N SER A 5 -2.82 1.64 4.01
CA SER A 5 -2.58 1.56 2.58
C SER A 5 -1.78 0.30 2.27
N VAL A 6 -2.32 -0.57 1.40
CA VAL A 6 -1.62 -1.76 0.91
C VAL A 6 -0.68 -1.33 -0.21
N ILE A 7 0.62 -1.53 -0.02
CA ILE A 7 1.64 -1.17 -1.00
C ILE A 7 2.00 -2.40 -1.84
N TYR A 8 2.04 -2.22 -3.15
CA TYR A 8 2.43 -3.26 -4.10
C TYR A 8 3.19 -2.68 -5.29
N LEU A 9 3.91 -3.54 -6.02
CA LEU A 9 4.46 -3.21 -7.32
C LEU A 9 3.60 -3.80 -8.43
N LEU A 10 3.31 -3.00 -9.44
CA LEU A 10 2.75 -3.44 -10.72
C LEU A 10 3.64 -2.84 -11.82
N ARG A 11 4.14 -3.68 -12.73
CA ARG A 11 5.02 -3.24 -13.84
C ARG A 11 6.20 -2.35 -13.39
N LYS A 12 6.81 -2.70 -12.25
CA LYS A 12 7.93 -1.99 -11.59
C LYS A 12 7.61 -0.60 -11.04
N GLN A 13 6.33 -0.23 -10.97
CA GLN A 13 5.89 1.01 -10.36
C GLN A 13 5.21 0.70 -9.02
N TYR A 14 5.42 1.57 -8.04
CA TYR A 14 4.74 1.47 -6.75
C TYR A 14 3.33 2.01 -6.85
N HIS A 15 2.41 1.25 -6.29
CA HIS A 15 1.00 1.59 -6.18
C HIS A 15 0.54 1.33 -4.77
N HIS A 16 -0.59 1.94 -4.42
CA HIS A 16 -1.27 1.64 -3.16
C HIS A 16 -2.77 1.48 -3.36
N ILE A 17 -3.39 0.75 -2.44
CA ILE A 17 -4.85 0.71 -2.27
C ILE A 17 -5.12 1.13 -0.83
N ASP A 18 -6.00 2.12 -0.69
CA ASP A 18 -6.41 2.65 0.60
C ASP A 18 -7.47 1.74 1.26
N CYS A 19 -7.29 1.48 2.55
CA CYS A 19 -8.17 0.64 3.36
C CYS A 19 -8.58 1.35 4.66
N GLU A 20 -9.80 1.11 5.11
CA GLU A 20 -10.29 1.64 6.38
C GLU A 20 -9.76 0.85 7.58
N THR A 21 -9.67 -0.48 7.42
CA THR A 21 -9.27 -1.39 8.50
C THR A 21 -8.04 -2.21 8.16
N HIS A 22 -7.33 -2.68 9.19
CA HIS A 22 -6.16 -3.54 8.98
C HIS A 22 -6.56 -4.88 8.35
N SER A 23 -7.69 -5.45 8.79
CA SER A 23 -8.20 -6.72 8.25
C SER A 23 -8.59 -6.63 6.77
N GLU A 24 -9.15 -5.49 6.33
CA GLU A 24 -9.37 -5.23 4.91
C GLU A 24 -8.04 -5.17 4.14
N ALA A 25 -7.03 -4.51 4.70
CA ALA A 25 -5.70 -4.45 4.11
C ALA A 25 -5.05 -5.83 3.99
N ASP A 26 -5.21 -6.71 4.99
CA ASP A 26 -4.74 -8.09 4.93
C ASP A 26 -5.40 -8.87 3.79
N ILE A 27 -6.72 -8.76 3.63
CA ILE A 27 -7.48 -9.43 2.55
C ILE A 27 -6.97 -8.96 1.17
N ILE A 28 -6.77 -7.65 1.00
CA ILE A 28 -6.26 -7.09 -0.26
C ILE A 28 -4.82 -7.54 -0.52
N LEU A 29 -3.97 -7.58 0.50
CA LEU A 29 -2.60 -8.08 0.39
C LEU A 29 -2.57 -9.55 -0.07
N GLU A 30 -3.47 -10.38 0.46
CA GLU A 30 -3.63 -11.78 0.04
C GLU A 30 -4.13 -11.89 -1.41
N GLN A 31 -5.14 -11.10 -1.79
CA GLN A 31 -5.65 -11.08 -3.17
C GLN A 31 -4.57 -10.68 -4.18
N LEU A 32 -3.75 -9.67 -3.86
CA LEU A 32 -2.62 -9.26 -4.71
C LEU A 32 -1.56 -10.35 -4.82
N SER A 33 -1.37 -11.16 -3.77
CA SER A 33 -0.43 -12.30 -3.80
C SER A 33 -0.85 -13.38 -4.81
N ALA A 34 -2.14 -13.49 -5.11
CA ALA A 34 -2.68 -14.46 -6.07
C ALA A 34 -2.56 -13.99 -7.53
N GLN A 35 -2.20 -12.72 -7.79
CA GLN A 35 -2.13 -12.15 -9.12
C GLN A 35 -0.67 -12.07 -9.62
N GLU A 36 -0.33 -12.80 -10.68
CA GLU A 36 1.07 -12.94 -11.15
C GLU A 36 1.78 -11.62 -11.47
N GLU A 37 1.08 -10.62 -11.98
CA GLU A 37 1.67 -9.32 -12.35
C GLU A 37 1.92 -8.41 -11.14
N HIS A 38 1.32 -8.73 -9.99
CA HIS A 38 1.38 -7.94 -8.77
C HIS A 38 2.44 -8.50 -7.83
N LYS A 39 3.20 -7.60 -7.21
CA LYS A 39 4.15 -7.99 -6.15
C LYS A 39 3.77 -7.25 -4.89
N PRO A 40 3.02 -7.86 -3.97
CA PRO A 40 2.68 -7.25 -2.69
C PRO A 40 3.96 -6.92 -1.91
N ILE A 41 3.95 -5.77 -1.23
CA ILE A 41 5.06 -5.32 -0.37
C ILE A 41 4.67 -5.38 1.11
N GLY A 42 3.49 -4.89 1.46
CA GLY A 42 3.03 -4.82 2.84
C GLY A 42 1.97 -3.74 3.05
N ILE A 43 1.67 -3.45 4.30
CA ILE A 43 0.63 -2.53 4.75
C ILE A 43 1.28 -1.38 5.51
N TYR A 44 0.96 -0.15 5.11
CA TYR A 44 1.32 1.05 5.84
C TYR A 44 0.16 1.50 6.73
N ASP A 45 0.42 1.80 8.00
CA ASP A 45 -0.54 2.42 8.92
C ASP A 45 -0.21 3.90 9.09
N ALA A 46 -0.97 4.79 8.45
CA ALA A 46 -0.71 6.22 8.51
C ALA A 46 -0.93 6.85 9.90
N LYS A 47 -1.63 6.17 10.81
CA LYS A 47 -1.80 6.67 12.18
C LYS A 47 -0.53 6.50 13.01
N THR A 48 0.16 5.37 12.83
CA THR A 48 1.33 4.99 13.63
C THR A 48 2.65 5.14 12.87
N GLU A 49 2.58 5.40 11.57
CA GLU A 49 3.70 5.42 10.62
C GLU A 49 4.50 4.10 10.60
N LEU A 50 3.84 3.00 10.99
CA LEU A 50 4.42 1.66 10.96
C LEU A 50 4.15 0.98 9.62
N PHE A 51 5.09 0.11 9.25
CA PHE A 51 5.00 -0.71 8.06
C PHE A 51 4.99 -2.20 8.45
N TYR A 52 3.97 -2.92 8.00
CA TYR A 52 3.80 -4.35 8.20
C TYR A 52 4.15 -5.04 6.89
N TRP A 53 5.26 -5.79 6.86
CA TRP A 53 5.72 -6.43 5.64
C TRP A 53 4.84 -7.62 5.25
N GLU A 54 4.70 -7.86 3.95
CA GLU A 54 4.20 -9.16 3.46
C GLU A 54 5.06 -10.30 4.07
N PRO A 55 4.48 -11.45 4.48
CA PRO A 55 5.17 -12.47 5.26
C PRO A 55 6.53 -12.94 4.73
N VAL A 56 6.66 -13.18 3.41
CA VAL A 56 7.94 -13.60 2.82
C VAL A 56 8.98 -12.49 2.93
N ARG A 57 8.57 -11.24 2.72
CA ARG A 57 9.44 -10.06 2.90
C ARG A 57 9.78 -9.80 4.35
N GLN A 58 8.85 -10.00 5.29
CA GLN A 58 9.09 -9.88 6.73
C GLN A 58 10.25 -10.78 7.14
N HIS A 59 10.23 -12.05 6.72
CA HIS A 59 11.30 -12.99 7.01
C HIS A 59 12.66 -12.57 6.41
N GLN A 60 12.68 -11.90 5.26
CA GLN A 60 13.92 -11.33 4.70
C GLN A 60 14.39 -10.09 5.46
N TYR A 61 13.45 -9.23 5.85
CA TYR A 61 13.69 -8.02 6.64
C TYR A 61 14.31 -8.38 8.01
N ASP A 62 13.74 -9.36 8.70
CA ASP A 62 14.18 -9.80 10.03
C ASP A 62 15.60 -10.39 10.02
N LYS A 63 16.04 -10.92 8.87
CA LYS A 63 17.41 -11.43 8.68
C LYS A 63 18.42 -10.36 8.29
N ALA A 64 17.98 -9.18 7.91
CA ALA A 64 18.87 -8.09 7.54
C ALA A 64 19.52 -7.46 8.78
N THR A 65 20.66 -6.80 8.60
CA THR A 65 21.29 -6.02 9.67
C THR A 65 20.38 -4.85 10.10
N ILE A 66 20.52 -4.36 11.33
CA ILE A 66 19.74 -3.22 11.84
C ILE A 66 19.86 -2.00 10.91
N GLU A 67 21.06 -1.71 10.41
CA GLU A 67 21.28 -0.62 9.46
C GLU A 67 20.49 -0.83 8.15
N ARG A 68 20.48 -2.06 7.64
CA ARG A 68 19.76 -2.38 6.41
C ARG A 68 18.25 -2.37 6.61
N GLN A 69 17.77 -2.86 7.74
CA GLN A 69 16.38 -2.77 8.16
C GLN A 69 15.92 -1.30 8.18
N GLY A 70 16.67 -0.43 8.87
CA GLY A 70 16.40 1.00 8.90
C GLY A 70 16.30 1.62 7.51
N LYS A 71 17.28 1.37 6.63
CA LYS A 71 17.26 1.90 5.25
C LYS A 71 16.05 1.42 4.45
N ILE A 72 15.72 0.14 4.53
CA ILE A 72 14.58 -0.44 3.78
C ILE A 72 13.25 0.11 4.32
N ALA A 73 13.09 0.16 5.65
CA ALA A 73 11.88 0.67 6.30
C ALA A 73 11.64 2.14 5.98
N THR A 74 12.67 2.99 6.14
CA THR A 74 12.56 4.43 5.79
C THR A 74 12.17 4.61 4.33
N HIS A 75 12.81 3.87 3.41
CA HIS A 75 12.50 3.98 1.98
C HIS A 75 11.03 3.63 1.68
N ILE A 76 10.51 2.52 2.21
CA ILE A 76 9.14 2.12 1.90
C ILE A 76 8.09 3.04 2.54
N ILE A 77 8.37 3.56 3.74
CA ILE A 77 7.51 4.54 4.42
C ILE A 77 7.45 5.83 3.58
N GLN A 78 8.58 6.31 3.07
CA GLN A 78 8.62 7.49 2.19
C GLN A 78 7.81 7.28 0.90
N ILE A 79 7.86 6.07 0.32
CA ILE A 79 7.02 5.72 -0.84
C ILE A 79 5.55 5.78 -0.45
N ALA A 80 5.15 5.13 0.65
CA ALA A 80 3.77 5.08 1.09
C ALA A 80 3.20 6.49 1.34
N GLN A 81 3.96 7.34 2.03
CA GLN A 81 3.59 8.74 2.26
C GLN A 81 3.46 9.50 0.93
N SER A 82 4.42 9.33 0.01
CA SER A 82 4.40 9.99 -1.31
C SER A 82 3.19 9.56 -2.15
N LEU A 83 2.79 8.29 -2.11
CA LEU A 83 1.61 7.79 -2.83
C LEU A 83 0.33 8.43 -2.26
N ARG A 84 0.19 8.47 -0.94
CA ARG A 84 -0.97 9.09 -0.29
C ARG A 84 -1.08 10.59 -0.55
N SER A 85 0.04 11.31 -0.48
CA SER A 85 0.04 12.76 -0.78
C SER A 85 -0.32 13.07 -2.23
N ARG A 86 -0.02 12.18 -3.19
CA ARG A 86 -0.44 12.36 -4.58
C ARG A 86 -1.95 12.31 -4.70
N ASP A 87 -2.59 11.32 -4.06
CA ASP A 87 -4.04 11.15 -4.10
C ASP A 87 -4.78 12.31 -3.42
N GLU A 88 -4.18 12.94 -2.40
CA GLU A 88 -4.73 14.16 -1.78
C GLU A 88 -4.60 15.40 -2.70
N MET A 89 -3.54 15.46 -3.52
CA MET A 89 -3.29 16.58 -4.44
C MET A 89 -4.04 16.48 -5.76
N THR A 90 -4.36 15.27 -6.21
CA THR A 90 -5.32 15.03 -7.28
C THR A 90 -6.67 14.70 -6.64
N PRO A 91 -7.53 15.69 -6.33
CA PRO A 91 -8.92 15.36 -6.05
C PRO A 91 -9.44 14.65 -7.29
N THR A 92 -9.60 13.34 -7.19
CA THR A 92 -10.37 12.57 -8.15
C THR A 92 -11.70 13.30 -8.23
N GLN A 93 -11.92 14.01 -9.33
CA GLN A 93 -13.26 14.28 -9.80
C GLN A 93 -13.87 12.90 -9.97
N THR A 94 -14.57 12.43 -8.95
CA THR A 94 -15.58 11.39 -9.07
C THR A 94 -16.67 11.99 -9.94
N SER A 95 -16.40 12.11 -11.23
CA SER A 95 -17.42 12.21 -12.26
C SER A 95 -18.21 10.92 -12.15
N SER A 96 -19.33 11.04 -11.46
CA SER A 96 -20.44 10.13 -11.32
C SER A 96 -20.57 9.16 -12.50
N ILE A 97 -20.08 7.92 -12.32
CA ILE A 97 -20.63 6.77 -13.07
C ILE A 97 -22.11 6.56 -12.67
N ALA A 98 -22.55 7.12 -11.53
CA ALA A 98 -23.94 7.15 -11.10
C ALA A 98 -24.88 8.06 -11.93
N GLN A 99 -24.38 8.85 -12.90
CA GLN A 99 -25.22 9.73 -13.74
C GLN A 99 -25.54 9.18 -15.15
N LEU A 100 -25.10 7.97 -15.49
CA LEU A 100 -25.35 7.36 -16.81
C LEU A 100 -26.41 6.24 -16.81
N LEU A 101 -27.23 6.13 -15.76
CA LEU A 101 -28.35 5.18 -15.69
C LEU A 101 -29.73 5.84 -15.47
N GLU A 102 -29.85 7.14 -15.71
CA GLU A 102 -31.14 7.83 -15.78
C GLU A 102 -31.35 8.45 -17.18
N THR A 103 -31.61 7.61 -18.18
CA THR A 103 -32.38 7.97 -19.38
C THR A 103 -33.16 6.77 -19.88
#